data_AF-A0A3D1BKF5-F1
#
_entry.id   AF-A0A3D1BKF5-F1
#
_cell.length_a   1.000
_cell.length_b   1.000
_cell.length_c   1.000
_cell.angle_alpha   90.00
_cell.angle_beta   90.00
_cell.angle_gamma   90.00
#
_symmetry.space_group_name_H-M   'P 1'
#
loop_
_entity.id
_entity.type
_entity.pdbx_description
1 polymer ?
#
loop_
_entity_poly.entity_id
_entity_poly.type
_entity_poly.pdbx_seq_one_letter_code
_entity_poly.pdbx_strand_id
1 'polypeptide(L)'
;AGLFRDMAVRIINNLHERDKIPIVVGGTGLYIKTLTRGLFEGPSADWVLREKLIGEEKIHGTGHLYERLRKIDPASADKINPADTRRIIRAIEVSLKGKKAISELQRSFTTRQPYEFIKIGLYRERKELYRMIEQRVDKMMEKGL
;
A
#
# COMPACT_ATOMS: atom_id res chain seq x y z
N ALA A 1 2.45 -6.25 0.72
CA ALA A 1 3.13 -5.15 1.43
C ALA A 1 3.49 -5.54 2.87
N GLY A 2 2.53 -5.95 3.71
CA GLY A 2 2.80 -6.52 5.06
C GLY A 2 3.79 -7.68 5.03
N LEU A 3 3.44 -8.76 4.30
CA LEU A 3 4.31 -9.92 4.13
C LEU A 3 5.72 -9.55 3.64
N PHE A 4 5.83 -8.64 2.66
CA PHE A 4 7.11 -8.16 2.17
C PHE A 4 7.94 -7.50 3.28
N ARG A 5 7.33 -6.61 4.08
CA ARG A 5 8.02 -5.95 5.19
C ARG A 5 8.53 -6.98 6.19
N ASP A 6 7.70 -7.94 6.58
CA ASP A 6 8.07 -8.93 7.60
C ASP A 6 9.23 -9.81 7.13
N MET A 7 9.19 -10.26 5.87
CA MET A 7 10.29 -11.01 5.26
C MET A 7 11.56 -10.17 5.16
N ALA A 8 11.47 -8.94 4.66
CA ALA A 8 12.62 -8.08 4.47
C ALA A 8 13.27 -7.65 5.80
N VAL A 9 12.49 -7.36 6.85
CA VAL A 9 13.01 -7.05 8.19
C VAL A 9 13.80 -8.23 8.77
N ARG A 10 13.31 -9.47 8.60
CA ARG A 10 14.05 -10.67 9.04
C ARG A 10 15.40 -10.78 8.36
N ILE A 11 15.45 -10.56 7.04
CA ILE A 11 16.70 -10.61 6.26
C ILE A 11 17.64 -9.47 6.66
N ILE A 12 17.13 -8.25 6.83
CA ILE A 12 17.91 -7.08 7.27
C ILE A 12 18.55 -7.34 8.62
N ASN A 13 17.79 -7.85 9.59
CA ASN A 13 18.32 -8.19 10.92
C ASN A 13 19.43 -9.24 10.83
N ASN A 14 19.23 -10.30 10.04
CA ASN A 14 20.23 -11.34 9.88
C ASN A 14 21.53 -10.86 9.19
N LEU A 15 21.43 -9.86 8.32
CA LEU A 15 22.59 -9.23 7.70
C LEU A 15 23.33 -8.31 8.68
N HIS A 16 22.60 -7.55 9.49
CA HIS A 16 23.21 -6.73 10.55
C HIS A 16 23.91 -7.58 11.61
N GLU A 17 23.33 -8.73 12.00
CA GLU A 17 23.99 -9.71 12.88
C GLU A 17 25.33 -10.24 12.34
N ARG A 18 25.60 -10.05 11.04
CA ARG A 18 26.83 -10.44 10.35
C ARG A 18 27.67 -9.23 9.93
N ASP A 19 27.42 -8.06 10.50
CA ASP A 19 28.08 -6.78 10.19
C ASP A 19 28.01 -6.37 8.70
N LYS A 20 26.93 -6.77 8.01
CA LYS A 20 26.70 -6.41 6.59
C LYS A 20 25.68 -5.30 6.46
N ILE A 21 25.94 -4.35 5.56
CA ILE A 21 25.00 -3.29 5.18
C ILE A 21 24.04 -3.80 4.08
N PRO A 22 22.73 -3.92 4.34
CA PRO A 22 21.77 -4.40 3.35
C PRO A 22 21.49 -3.36 2.26
N ILE A 23 21.39 -3.81 1.01
CA ILE A 23 20.96 -2.99 -0.13
C ILE A 23 19.61 -3.53 -0.64
N VAL A 24 18.55 -2.74 -0.45
CA VAL A 24 17.21 -3.08 -0.97
C VAL A 24 16.99 -2.38 -2.30
N VAL A 25 16.84 -3.16 -3.37
CA VAL A 25 16.66 -2.66 -4.75
C VAL A 25 15.27 -3.06 -5.26
N GLY A 26 14.54 -2.12 -5.87
CA GLY A 26 13.26 -2.42 -6.52
C GLY A 26 12.48 -1.18 -6.93
N GLY A 27 11.48 -1.37 -7.80
CA GLY A 27 10.60 -0.30 -8.30
C GLY A 27 9.28 -0.14 -7.55
N THR A 28 8.94 -1.06 -6.64
CA THR A 28 7.65 -1.03 -5.94
C THR A 28 7.65 -0.02 -4.80
N GLY A 29 7.34 1.25 -5.10
CA GLY A 29 7.39 2.35 -4.14
C GLY A 29 6.59 2.11 -2.85
N LEU A 30 5.46 1.41 -2.92
CA LEU A 30 4.70 1.01 -1.73
C LEU A 30 5.56 0.16 -0.79
N TYR A 31 6.30 -0.81 -1.30
CA TYR A 31 7.12 -1.73 -0.49
C TYR A 31 8.28 -0.99 0.18
N ILE A 32 8.95 -0.09 -0.54
CA ILE A 32 9.97 0.80 0.05
C ILE A 32 9.38 1.72 1.12
N LYS A 33 8.16 2.25 0.90
CA LYS A 33 7.46 3.04 1.91
C LYS A 33 7.20 2.22 3.17
N THR A 34 6.79 0.95 3.03
CA THR A 34 6.53 0.08 4.18
C THR A 34 7.75 -0.23 5.02
N LEU A 35 8.93 -0.37 4.40
CA LEU A 35 10.18 -0.57 5.14
C LEU A 35 10.65 0.70 5.84
N THR A 36 10.50 1.85 5.18
CA THR A 36 11.10 3.11 5.66
C THR A 36 10.19 3.91 6.59
N ARG A 37 8.88 3.67 6.56
CA ARG A 37 7.87 4.40 7.37
C ARG A 37 6.96 3.46 8.16
N GLY A 38 7.21 2.15 8.12
CA GLY A 38 6.31 1.16 8.69
C GLY A 38 5.03 0.99 7.86
N LEU A 39 4.17 0.12 8.35
CA LEU A 39 2.87 -0.16 7.78
C LEU A 39 1.82 0.07 8.83
N PHE A 40 0.79 0.84 8.50
CA PHE A 40 -0.37 0.97 9.36
C PHE A 40 -0.88 -0.41 9.80
N GLU A 41 -0.74 -0.70 11.09
CA GLU A 41 -1.21 -1.92 11.74
C GLU A 41 -2.70 -1.80 12.03
N GLY A 42 -3.49 -1.89 10.95
CA GLY A 42 -4.94 -2.01 11.06
C GLY A 42 -5.36 -3.47 11.23
N PRO A 43 -6.62 -3.73 11.62
CA PRO A 43 -7.16 -5.08 11.71
C PRO A 43 -6.97 -5.85 10.40
N SER A 44 -6.76 -7.16 10.52
CA SER A 44 -6.66 -8.08 9.38
C SER A 44 -7.93 -8.02 8.51
N ALA A 45 -7.74 -8.29 7.22
CA ALA A 45 -8.83 -8.37 6.26
C ALA A 45 -9.89 -9.37 6.72
N ASP A 46 -11.15 -8.98 6.57
CA ASP A 46 -12.31 -9.81 6.85
C ASP A 46 -13.07 -10.04 5.54
N TRP A 47 -12.85 -11.19 4.92
CA TRP A 47 -13.40 -11.48 3.59
C TRP A 47 -14.92 -11.55 3.59
N VAL A 48 -15.53 -12.07 4.67
CA VAL A 48 -16.99 -12.13 4.82
C VAL A 48 -17.57 -10.73 4.88
N LEU A 49 -16.97 -9.83 5.68
CA LEU A 49 -17.40 -8.44 5.74
C LEU A 49 -17.23 -7.73 4.39
N ARG A 50 -16.12 -7.98 3.68
CA ARG A 50 -15.88 -7.39 2.36
C ARG A 50 -16.91 -7.82 1.33
N GLU A 51 -17.22 -9.11 1.27
CA GLU A 51 -18.24 -9.63 0.36
C GLU A 51 -19.61 -9.03 0.66
N LYS A 52 -19.96 -8.90 1.95
CA LYS A 52 -21.18 -8.22 2.36
C LYS A 52 -21.23 -6.76 1.87
N LEU A 53 -20.16 -5.99 2.09
CA LEU A 53 -20.08 -4.59 1.64
C LEU A 53 -20.16 -4.48 0.10
N ILE A 54 -19.51 -5.39 -0.62
CA ILE A 54 -19.62 -5.45 -2.10
C ILE A 54 -21.06 -5.74 -2.52
N GLY A 55 -21.77 -6.63 -1.82
CA GLY A 55 -23.18 -6.90 -2.05
C GLY A 55 -24.06 -5.69 -1.79
N GLU A 56 -23.84 -4.98 -0.68
CA GLU A 56 -24.55 -3.75 -0.32
C GLU A 56 -24.39 -2.67 -1.42
N GLU A 57 -23.18 -2.45 -1.93
CA GLU A 57 -22.94 -1.49 -3.03
C GLU A 57 -23.69 -1.87 -4.30
N LYS A 58 -23.77 -3.18 -4.62
CA LYS A 58 -24.52 -3.65 -5.79
C LYS A 58 -26.03 -3.46 -5.65
N ILE A 59 -26.58 -3.61 -4.45
CA ILE A 59 -28.01 -3.49 -4.17
C ILE A 59 -28.44 -2.01 -4.13
N HIS A 60 -27.66 -1.17 -3.46
CA HIS A 60 -28.01 0.23 -3.22
C HIS A 60 -27.48 1.20 -4.27
N GLY A 61 -26.62 0.72 -5.18
CA GLY A 61 -26.05 1.50 -6.27
C GLY A 61 -24.70 2.15 -5.91
N THR A 62 -23.95 2.49 -6.96
CA THR A 62 -22.63 3.10 -6.86
C THR A 62 -22.66 4.37 -6.01
N GLY A 63 -21.74 4.47 -5.05
CA GLY A 63 -21.60 5.61 -4.15
C GLY A 63 -22.29 5.42 -2.80
N HIS A 64 -23.10 4.37 -2.61
CA HIS A 64 -23.72 4.06 -1.33
C HIS A 64 -22.68 3.91 -0.21
N LEU A 65 -21.64 3.10 -0.45
CA LEU A 65 -20.54 2.92 0.49
C LEU A 65 -19.72 4.19 0.68
N TYR A 66 -19.60 5.05 -0.33
CA TYR A 66 -18.90 6.33 -0.19
C TYR A 66 -19.64 7.25 0.78
N GLU A 67 -20.96 7.38 0.66
CA GLU A 67 -21.77 8.15 1.60
C GLU A 67 -21.75 7.56 3.01
N ARG A 68 -21.73 6.23 3.13
CA ARG A 68 -21.52 5.56 4.42
C ARG A 68 -20.16 5.89 5.01
N LEU A 69 -19.10 5.84 4.21
CA LEU A 69 -17.75 6.22 4.65
C LEU A 69 -17.71 7.68 5.09
N ARG A 70 -18.36 8.60 4.37
CA ARG A 70 -18.40 10.03 4.71
C ARG A 70 -19.00 10.29 6.09
N LYS A 71 -19.95 9.46 6.54
CA LYS A 71 -20.54 9.54 7.89
C LYS A 71 -19.60 8.98 8.98
N ILE A 72 -18.80 7.96 8.66
CA ILE A 72 -17.95 7.25 9.63
C ILE A 72 -16.55 7.88 9.74
N ASP A 73 -15.97 8.29 8.61
CA ASP A 73 -14.63 8.87 8.51
C ASP A 73 -14.56 9.90 7.36
N PRO A 74 -15.09 11.13 7.59
CA PRO A 74 -15.10 12.19 6.59
C PRO A 74 -13.70 12.50 6.03
N ALA A 75 -12.68 12.49 6.90
CA ALA A 75 -11.31 12.83 6.52
C ALA A 75 -10.67 11.78 5.60
N SER A 76 -11.09 10.51 5.66
CA SER A 76 -10.71 9.51 4.67
C SER A 76 -11.57 9.56 3.40
N ALA A 77 -12.86 9.87 3.52
CA ALA A 77 -13.73 10.07 2.36
C ALA A 77 -13.16 11.16 1.42
N ASP A 78 -12.75 12.30 1.97
CA ASP A 78 -12.17 13.42 1.20
C ASP A 78 -10.90 13.06 0.42
N LYS A 79 -10.18 12.00 0.83
CA LYS A 79 -8.92 11.57 0.21
C LYS A 79 -9.07 10.40 -0.76
N ILE A 80 -10.18 9.67 -0.66
CA ILE A 80 -10.42 8.45 -1.45
C ILE A 80 -11.33 8.84 -2.60
N ASN A 81 -10.92 8.47 -3.83
CA ASN A 81 -11.79 8.66 -4.98
C ASN A 81 -13.09 7.86 -4.77
N PRO A 82 -14.29 8.43 -4.96
CA PRO A 82 -15.56 7.73 -4.82
C PRO A 82 -15.66 6.43 -5.64
N ALA A 83 -14.93 6.33 -6.75
CA ALA A 83 -14.87 5.13 -7.59
C ALA A 83 -13.90 4.05 -7.07
N ASP A 84 -13.05 4.35 -6.07
CA ASP A 84 -12.13 3.37 -5.48
C ASP A 84 -12.83 2.56 -4.37
N THR A 85 -13.79 1.73 -4.78
CA THR A 85 -14.59 0.88 -3.89
C THR A 85 -13.70 0.02 -2.99
N ARG A 86 -12.52 -0.40 -3.47
CA ARG A 86 -11.57 -1.20 -2.70
C ARG A 86 -11.02 -0.41 -1.50
N ARG A 87 -10.63 0.85 -1.67
CA ARG A 87 -10.18 1.70 -0.55
C ARG A 87 -11.32 2.08 0.37
N ILE A 88 -12.52 2.33 -0.18
CA ILE A 88 -13.71 2.64 0.61
C ILE A 88 -14.05 1.46 1.55
N ILE A 89 -14.13 0.24 1.00
CA ILE A 89 -14.38 -0.97 1.78
C ILE A 89 -13.33 -1.15 2.87
N ARG A 90 -12.04 -0.94 2.57
CA ARG A 90 -10.98 -1.04 3.58
C ARG A 90 -11.15 0.00 4.69
N ALA A 91 -11.52 1.22 4.36
CA ALA A 91 -11.74 2.27 5.34
C ALA A 91 -12.92 1.93 6.27
N ILE A 92 -14.04 1.49 5.71
CA ILE A 92 -15.22 1.04 6.48
C ILE A 92 -14.86 -0.20 7.33
N GLU A 93 -14.21 -1.21 6.76
CA GLU A 93 -13.75 -2.42 7.46
C GLU A 93 -12.89 -2.08 8.68
N VAL A 94 -11.91 -1.19 8.51
CA VAL A 94 -11.04 -0.76 9.61
C VAL A 94 -11.83 0.01 10.67
N SER A 95 -12.72 0.91 10.26
CA SER A 95 -13.53 1.68 11.21
C SER A 95 -14.48 0.80 12.02
N LEU A 96 -15.10 -0.20 11.39
CA LEU A 96 -16.00 -1.15 12.06
C LEU A 96 -15.25 -2.07 13.02
N LYS A 97 -14.10 -2.62 12.61
CA LYS A 97 -13.33 -3.57 13.43
C LYS A 97 -12.50 -2.88 14.53
N GLY A 98 -11.93 -1.72 14.22
CA GLY A 98 -11.02 -0.97 15.11
C GLY A 98 -11.73 -0.03 16.07
N LYS A 99 -13.06 0.16 15.96
CA LYS A 99 -13.87 1.15 16.69
C LYS A 99 -13.34 2.60 16.60
N LYS A 100 -12.49 2.89 15.61
CA LYS A 100 -11.88 4.19 15.35
C LYS A 100 -11.72 4.40 13.86
N ALA A 101 -11.87 5.64 13.41
CA ALA A 101 -11.69 6.02 12.01
C ALA A 101 -10.28 5.64 11.49
N ILE A 102 -10.19 5.13 10.26
CA ILE A 102 -8.89 4.80 9.66
C ILE A 102 -7.99 6.05 9.55
N SER A 103 -8.57 7.23 9.31
CA SER A 103 -7.85 8.50 9.26
C SER A 103 -7.27 8.93 10.61
N GLU A 104 -7.92 8.55 11.72
CA GLU A 104 -7.40 8.78 13.08
C GLU A 104 -6.22 7.84 13.33
N LEU A 105 -6.43 6.55 13.06
CA LEU A 105 -5.41 5.53 13.27
C LEU A 105 -4.15 5.79 12.43
N GLN A 106 -4.30 6.24 11.18
CA GLN A 106 -3.18 6.63 10.32
C GLN A 106 -2.46 7.89 10.79
N ARG A 107 -3.15 8.84 11.44
CA ARG A 107 -2.52 10.05 11.99
C ARG A 107 -1.67 9.74 13.22
N SER A 108 -2.14 8.84 14.09
CA SER A 108 -1.34 8.33 15.20
C SER A 108 -0.20 7.40 14.76
N PHE A 109 -0.25 6.91 13.52
CA PHE A 109 0.71 5.94 13.03
C PHE A 109 1.98 6.61 12.48
N THR A 110 2.95 6.81 13.37
CA THR A 110 4.35 7.04 12.97
C THR A 110 5.23 6.04 13.72
N THR A 111 5.47 4.87 13.12
CA THR A 111 6.44 3.92 13.68
C THR A 111 7.84 4.35 13.29
N ARG A 112 8.60 4.88 14.26
CA ARG A 112 10.04 5.08 14.10
C ARG A 112 10.67 3.73 13.77
N GLN A 113 11.33 3.65 12.62
CA GLN A 113 12.03 2.43 12.23
C GLN A 113 13.37 2.38 12.96
N PRO A 114 13.86 1.19 13.33
CA PRO A 114 15.12 1.03 14.08
C PRO A 114 16.37 1.20 13.19
N TYR A 115 16.21 1.68 11.95
CA TYR A 115 17.28 1.79 10.98
C TYR A 115 17.38 3.20 10.43
N GLU A 116 18.60 3.61 10.13
CA GLU A 116 18.86 4.76 9.28
C GLU A 116 18.85 4.33 7.82
N PHE A 117 18.18 5.11 6.96
CA PHE A 117 18.03 4.77 5.55
C PHE A 117 18.66 5.82 4.67
N ILE A 118 19.58 5.39 3.80
CA ILE A 118 20.04 6.17 2.65
C ILE A 118 19.17 5.79 1.45
N LYS A 119 18.49 6.78 0.85
CA LYS A 119 17.61 6.57 -0.31
C LYS A 119 18.29 7.10 -1.56
N ILE A 120 18.52 6.21 -2.53
CA ILE A 120 19.07 6.55 -3.84
C ILE A 120 17.96 6.37 -4.88
N GLY A 121 17.54 7.46 -5.50
CA GLY A 121 16.58 7.45 -6.60
C GLY A 121 17.31 7.62 -7.94
N LEU A 122 17.13 6.67 -8.85
CA LEU A 122 17.62 6.83 -10.22
C LEU A 122 16.62 7.64 -11.02
N TYR A 123 17.07 8.76 -11.58
CA TYR A 123 16.27 9.64 -12.41
C TYR A 123 16.75 9.58 -13.86
N ARG A 124 15.80 9.57 -14.79
CA ARG A 124 16.01 9.71 -16.24
C ARG A 124 14.94 10.60 -16.83
N GLU A 125 15.25 11.24 -17.94
CA GLU A 125 14.27 12.01 -18.70
C GLU A 125 13.19 11.07 -19.27
N ARG A 126 11.95 11.55 -19.37
CA ARG A 126 10.79 10.71 -19.70
C ARG A 126 10.87 10.13 -21.11
N LYS A 127 11.28 10.91 -22.12
CA LYS A 127 11.40 10.42 -23.51
C LYS A 127 12.48 9.34 -23.60
N GLU A 128 13.62 9.54 -22.95
CA GLU A 128 14.67 8.52 -22.87
C GLU A 128 14.18 7.23 -22.20
N LEU A 129 13.50 7.35 -21.05
CA LEU A 129 12.96 6.21 -20.31
C LEU A 129 11.96 5.40 -21.15
N TYR A 130 11.03 6.07 -21.86
CA TYR A 130 10.06 5.38 -22.71
C TYR A 130 10.72 4.64 -23.86
N ARG A 131 11.69 5.26 -24.54
CA ARG A 131 12.46 4.59 -25.58
C ARG A 131 13.14 3.32 -25.06
N MET A 132 13.72 3.35 -23.87
CA MET A 132 14.35 2.17 -23.26
C MET A 132 13.32 1.08 -22.89
N ILE A 133 12.14 1.47 -22.42
CA ILE A 133 11.06 0.53 -22.10
C ILE A 133 10.59 -0.17 -23.37
N GLU A 134 10.33 0.56 -24.45
CA GLU A 134 9.93 0.02 -25.75
C GLU A 134 10.96 -1.00 -26.26
N GLN A 135 12.23 -0.60 -26.34
CA GLN A 135 13.32 -1.48 -26.76
C GLN A 135 13.45 -2.74 -25.90
N ARG A 136 13.15 -2.64 -24.60
CA ARG A 136 13.18 -3.80 -23.70
C ARG A 136 12.01 -4.73 -23.99
N VAL A 137 10.82 -4.19 -24.25
CA VAL A 137 9.63 -4.98 -24.60
C VAL A 137 9.87 -5.74 -25.91
N ASP A 138 10.37 -5.07 -26.95
CA ASP A 138 10.66 -5.72 -28.24
C ASP A 138 11.62 -6.90 -28.06
N LYS A 139 12.71 -6.71 -27.31
CA LYS A 139 13.67 -7.77 -26.98
C LYS A 139 13.08 -8.90 -26.15
N MET A 140 12.07 -8.64 -25.33
CA MET A 140 11.38 -9.68 -24.56
C MET A 140 10.48 -10.51 -25.49
N MET A 141 9.75 -9.85 -26.40
CA MET A 141 8.92 -10.53 -27.41
C MET A 141 9.77 -11.41 -28.34
N GLU A 142 10.91 -10.91 -28.81
CA GLU A 142 11.87 -11.68 -29.64
C GLU A 142 12.40 -12.93 -28.91
N LYS A 143 12.44 -12.90 -27.58
CA LYS A 143 12.89 -14.02 -26.73
C LYS A 143 11.75 -14.99 -26.34
N GLY A 144 10.55 -14.81 -26.89
CA GLY A 144 9.41 -15.70 -26.67
C GLY A 144 8.63 -15.44 -25.38
N LEU A 145 8.61 -14.18 -24.93
CA LEU A 145 7.74 -13.73 -23.84
C LEU A 145 6.35 -13.31 -24.34
#